data_AF-A0A932PB00-F1
#
_entry.id   AF-A0A932PB00-F1
#
_cell.length_a   1.000
_cell.length_b   1.000
_cell.length_c   1.000
_cell.angle_alpha   90.00
_cell.angle_beta   90.00
_cell.angle_gamma   90.00
#
_symmetry.space_group_name_H-M   'P 1'
#
loop_
_entity.id
_entity.type
_entity.pdbx_description
1 polymer ?
#
loop_
_entity_poly.entity_id
_entity_poly.type
_entity_poly.pdbx_seq_one_letter_code
_entity_poly.pdbx_strand_id
1 'polypeptide(L)'
;MVGGDGVALAASLLLPIGFSYYKLLTPPPIPESNLPQPNGYDRLWELGQKLSQPVPDADVATQAELQAFVSTNAAVLREARAALKLPFELPVGYESLGDLTLYSSELRDVARALYAEGKLAELEGRTDDAVASYMDGVQLGRAILRDGLAVHYLVGLAVDDLGASGLRRIRNSLTCIQSRALLAEIEQRFQPHPSPEPHLQRERIWERHALEWQGKLGAILRDFAGEEPFVRESLVKLHQRDQAWLNLLCTELALRCFQCDHGRLPNTLTELTPEYLRTELEDPFSGRSLVYRPRGTQFQLYSVGDDLRDDGGKTGKYWFEGDLMLGPPPSPARQPD
;
A
#
# COMPACT_ATOMS: atom_id res chain seq x y z
N MET A 1 -39.40 6.08 49.48
CA MET A 1 -38.02 6.09 48.97
C MET A 1 -37.94 5.31 47.67
N VAL A 2 -38.58 5.83 46.61
CA VAL A 2 -38.36 5.38 45.22
C VAL A 2 -37.74 6.61 44.56
N GLY A 3 -36.42 6.73 44.50
CA GLY A 3 -35.86 8.07 44.25
C GLY A 3 -34.49 8.21 43.60
N GLY A 4 -33.66 7.16 43.55
CA GLY A 4 -32.35 7.25 42.89
C GLY A 4 -32.17 6.12 41.88
N ASP A 5 -32.32 4.89 42.35
CA ASP A 5 -31.97 3.69 41.58
C ASP A 5 -32.88 3.47 40.37
N GLY A 6 -34.19 3.72 40.50
CA GLY A 6 -35.14 3.58 39.39
C GLY A 6 -34.96 4.62 38.29
N VAL A 7 -34.51 5.83 38.63
CA VAL A 7 -34.24 6.91 37.66
C VAL A 7 -32.92 6.62 36.94
N ALA A 8 -31.90 6.15 37.66
CA ALA A 8 -30.64 5.73 37.07
C ALA A 8 -30.81 4.53 36.12
N LEU A 9 -31.65 3.54 36.50
CA LEU A 9 -31.94 2.37 35.68
C LEU A 9 -32.81 2.69 34.45
N ALA A 10 -33.76 3.62 34.57
CA ALA A 10 -34.53 4.09 33.43
C ALA A 10 -33.68 4.93 32.47
N ALA A 11 -32.80 5.78 32.99
CA ALA A 11 -31.86 6.56 32.18
C ALA A 11 -30.87 5.66 31.43
N SER A 12 -30.34 4.61 32.06
CA SER A 12 -29.41 3.67 31.41
C SER A 12 -30.05 2.87 30.27
N LEU A 13 -31.37 2.66 30.29
CA LEU A 13 -32.11 2.00 29.22
C LEU A 13 -32.61 2.96 28.13
N LEU A 14 -33.07 4.16 28.50
CA LEU A 14 -33.67 5.11 27.55
C LEU A 14 -32.63 5.91 26.76
N LEU A 15 -31.44 6.17 27.33
CA LEU A 15 -30.39 6.92 26.65
C LEU A 15 -29.86 6.22 25.39
N PRO A 16 -29.50 4.91 25.40
CA PRO A 16 -29.06 4.22 24.19
C PRO A 16 -30.15 4.13 23.12
N ILE A 17 -31.42 3.95 23.54
CA ILE A 17 -32.58 3.88 22.64
C ILE A 17 -32.83 5.24 21.98
N GLY A 18 -32.88 6.31 22.77
CA GLY A 18 -33.08 7.67 22.28
C GLY A 18 -31.93 8.13 21.38
N PHE A 19 -30.68 7.81 21.75
CA PHE A 19 -29.51 8.05 20.91
C PHE A 19 -29.60 7.30 19.57
N SER A 20 -29.94 6.02 19.61
CA SER A 20 -30.06 5.19 18.41
C SER A 20 -31.16 5.68 17.49
N TYR A 21 -32.31 6.02 18.05
CA TYR A 21 -33.43 6.58 17.30
C TYR A 21 -33.08 7.92 16.64
N TYR A 22 -32.45 8.83 17.39
CA TYR A 22 -31.98 10.11 16.85
C TYR A 22 -30.99 9.90 15.69
N LYS A 23 -29.97 9.04 15.88
CA LYS A 23 -28.97 8.75 14.85
C LYS A 23 -29.53 8.06 13.60
N LEU A 24 -30.57 7.23 13.73
CA LEU A 24 -31.27 6.66 12.59
C LEU A 24 -32.04 7.72 11.78
N LEU A 25 -32.61 8.73 12.45
CA LEU A 25 -33.33 9.83 11.80
C LEU A 25 -32.40 10.91 11.23
N THR A 26 -31.18 11.02 11.73
CA THR A 26 -30.20 12.02 11.30
C THR A 26 -28.89 11.35 10.85
N PRO A 27 -28.89 10.60 9.74
CA PRO A 27 -27.66 10.06 9.19
C PRO A 27 -26.73 11.21 8.75
N PRO A 28 -25.40 11.05 8.85
CA PRO A 28 -24.45 12.03 8.33
C PRO A 28 -24.67 12.25 6.83
N PRO A 29 -24.48 13.46 6.29
CA PRO A 29 -24.66 13.70 4.86
C PRO A 29 -23.66 12.89 4.02
N ILE A 30 -24.11 12.43 2.85
CA ILE A 30 -23.22 11.83 1.85
C ILE A 30 -22.32 12.94 1.29
N PRO A 31 -20.99 12.75 1.22
CA PRO A 31 -20.09 13.74 0.63
C PRO A 31 -20.44 14.00 -0.84
N GLU A 32 -20.35 15.25 -1.28
CA GLU A 32 -20.43 15.58 -2.71
C GLU A 32 -19.20 14.99 -3.43
N SER A 33 -19.42 14.21 -4.50
CA SER A 33 -18.35 13.74 -5.39
C SER A 33 -18.40 14.51 -6.70
N ASN A 34 -17.25 15.04 -7.11
CA ASN A 34 -17.05 15.72 -8.38
C ASN A 34 -15.99 14.96 -9.17
N LEU A 35 -16.38 13.79 -9.69
CA LEU A 35 -15.46 12.92 -10.42
C LEU A 35 -14.77 13.68 -11.58
N PRO A 36 -13.45 13.55 -11.73
CA PRO A 36 -12.71 14.27 -12.75
C PRO A 36 -13.13 13.81 -14.16
N GLN A 37 -13.01 14.72 -15.13
CA GLN A 37 -13.25 14.40 -16.54
C GLN A 37 -12.04 14.86 -17.39
N PRO A 38 -11.24 13.92 -17.96
CA PRO A 38 -11.36 12.47 -17.83
C PRO A 38 -10.92 11.92 -16.47
N ASN A 39 -11.49 10.79 -16.05
CA ASN A 39 -11.09 10.05 -14.84
C ASN A 39 -10.17 8.87 -15.20
N GLY A 40 -8.99 8.81 -14.58
CA GLY A 40 -8.06 7.70 -14.70
C GLY A 40 -8.67 6.37 -14.26
N TYR A 41 -9.53 6.39 -13.24
CA TYR A 41 -10.25 5.20 -12.77
C TYR A 41 -11.06 4.55 -13.89
N ASP A 42 -11.95 5.32 -14.55
CA ASP A 42 -12.83 4.80 -15.60
C ASP A 42 -12.00 4.22 -16.76
N ARG A 43 -10.94 4.94 -17.15
CA ARG A 43 -10.03 4.49 -18.23
C ARG A 43 -9.31 3.19 -17.88
N LEU A 44 -8.80 3.05 -16.67
CA LEU A 44 -8.10 1.84 -16.23
C LEU A 44 -9.05 0.66 -16.08
N TRP A 45 -10.27 0.90 -15.60
CA TRP A 45 -11.31 -0.12 -15.51
C TRP A 45 -11.74 -0.65 -16.89
N GLU A 46 -11.93 0.24 -17.87
CA GLU A 46 -12.18 -0.16 -19.27
C GLU A 46 -11.02 -0.96 -19.88
N LEU A 47 -9.77 -0.59 -19.56
CA LEU A 47 -8.58 -1.28 -20.07
C LEU A 47 -8.42 -2.67 -19.44
N GLY A 48 -8.72 -2.81 -18.14
CA GLY A 48 -8.71 -4.11 -17.46
C GLY A 48 -9.63 -5.12 -18.12
N GLN A 49 -10.81 -4.69 -18.59
CA GLN A 49 -11.74 -5.56 -19.33
C GLN A 49 -11.24 -6.00 -20.71
N LYS A 50 -10.27 -5.26 -21.29
CA LYS A 50 -9.69 -5.57 -22.61
C LYS A 50 -8.48 -6.49 -22.52
N LEU A 51 -7.97 -6.76 -21.32
CA LEU A 51 -6.84 -7.67 -21.14
C LEU A 51 -7.24 -9.10 -21.53
N SER A 52 -6.33 -9.80 -22.20
CA SER A 52 -6.50 -11.24 -22.44
C SER A 52 -6.55 -11.99 -21.10
N GLN A 53 -7.47 -12.94 -20.95
CA GLN A 53 -7.63 -13.72 -19.72
C GLN A 53 -7.22 -15.19 -19.93
N PRO A 54 -6.68 -15.87 -18.90
CA PRO A 54 -6.33 -15.32 -17.59
C PRO A 54 -5.04 -14.47 -17.65
N VAL A 55 -4.94 -13.43 -16.81
CA VAL A 55 -3.66 -12.76 -16.55
C VAL A 55 -2.72 -13.76 -15.87
N PRO A 56 -1.50 -14.01 -16.40
CA PRO A 56 -0.60 -15.02 -15.86
C PRO A 56 -0.09 -14.63 -14.47
N ASP A 57 0.10 -15.63 -13.61
CA ASP A 57 0.90 -15.46 -12.40
C ASP A 57 2.37 -15.34 -12.81
N ALA A 58 2.90 -14.11 -12.76
CA ALA A 58 4.21 -13.82 -13.31
C ALA A 58 5.37 -14.47 -12.54
N ASP A 59 5.16 -14.86 -11.28
CA ASP A 59 6.21 -15.52 -10.50
C ASP A 59 6.31 -17.02 -10.79
N VAL A 60 5.32 -17.59 -11.49
CA VAL A 60 5.27 -19.00 -11.88
C VAL A 60 5.38 -19.19 -13.39
N ALA A 61 4.86 -18.25 -14.18
CA ALA A 61 4.85 -18.33 -15.63
C ALA A 61 6.26 -18.36 -16.25
N THR A 62 6.39 -19.09 -17.36
CA THR A 62 7.62 -19.14 -18.15
C THR A 62 7.85 -17.81 -18.88
N GLN A 63 9.10 -17.54 -19.25
CA GLN A 63 9.43 -16.36 -20.06
C GLN A 63 8.63 -16.32 -21.38
N ALA A 64 8.40 -17.47 -22.02
CA ALA A 64 7.64 -17.55 -23.26
C ALA A 64 6.15 -17.18 -23.07
N GLU A 65 5.53 -17.63 -21.98
CA GLU A 65 4.15 -17.28 -21.64
C GLU A 65 4.00 -15.79 -21.34
N LEU A 66 4.94 -15.23 -20.56
CA LEU A 66 4.99 -13.80 -20.29
C LEU A 66 5.18 -12.99 -21.57
N GLN A 67 6.10 -13.39 -22.44
CA GLN A 67 6.32 -12.75 -23.73
C GLN A 67 5.04 -12.75 -24.58
N ALA A 68 4.35 -13.89 -24.67
CA ALA A 68 3.13 -14.01 -25.44
C ALA A 68 2.01 -13.10 -24.87
N PHE A 69 1.82 -13.09 -23.56
CA PHE A 69 0.84 -12.26 -22.88
C PHE A 69 1.14 -10.76 -23.08
N VAL A 70 2.37 -10.32 -22.79
CA VAL A 70 2.78 -8.91 -22.92
C VAL A 70 2.66 -8.45 -24.36
N SER A 71 3.09 -9.27 -25.33
CA SER A 71 2.99 -8.92 -26.76
C SER A 71 1.53 -8.77 -27.20
N THR A 72 0.64 -9.64 -26.72
CA THR A 72 -0.80 -9.59 -27.01
C THR A 72 -1.44 -8.32 -26.44
N ASN A 73 -1.02 -7.88 -25.26
CA ASN A 73 -1.62 -6.76 -24.53
C ASN A 73 -0.82 -5.45 -24.63
N ALA A 74 0.21 -5.37 -25.48
CA ALA A 74 1.13 -4.22 -25.52
C ALA A 74 0.42 -2.87 -25.72
N ALA A 75 -0.63 -2.83 -26.55
CA ALA A 75 -1.44 -1.62 -26.74
C ALA A 75 -2.19 -1.22 -25.46
N VAL A 76 -2.82 -2.19 -24.78
CA VAL A 76 -3.56 -1.98 -23.53
C VAL A 76 -2.63 -1.49 -22.42
N LEU A 77 -1.45 -2.10 -22.26
CA LEU A 77 -0.44 -1.69 -21.27
C LEU A 77 0.07 -0.27 -21.51
N ARG A 78 0.28 0.11 -22.78
CA ARG A 78 0.68 1.48 -23.14
C ARG A 78 -0.44 2.49 -22.84
N GLU A 79 -1.69 2.15 -23.12
CA GLU A 79 -2.84 3.00 -22.77
C GLU A 79 -3.03 3.10 -21.25
N ALA A 80 -2.78 2.02 -20.50
CA ALA A 80 -2.86 2.02 -19.04
C ALA A 80 -1.86 3.01 -18.44
N ARG A 81 -0.61 3.03 -18.93
CA ARG A 81 0.40 4.04 -18.53
C ARG A 81 -0.01 5.47 -18.84
N ALA A 82 -0.71 5.70 -19.94
CA ALA A 82 -1.25 7.02 -20.23
C ALA A 82 -2.38 7.38 -19.25
N ALA A 83 -3.25 6.43 -18.92
CA ALA A 83 -4.34 6.63 -17.97
C ALA A 83 -3.84 6.87 -16.54
N LEU A 84 -2.71 6.29 -16.12
CA LEU A 84 -2.09 6.55 -14.81
C LEU A 84 -1.69 8.02 -14.59
N LYS A 85 -1.58 8.82 -15.66
CA LYS A 85 -1.25 10.24 -15.60
C LYS A 85 -2.49 11.14 -15.45
N LEU A 86 -3.69 10.59 -15.57
CA LEU A 86 -4.93 11.32 -15.42
C LEU A 86 -5.27 11.53 -13.92
N PRO A 87 -6.06 12.55 -13.57
CA PRO A 87 -6.68 12.63 -12.26
C PRO A 87 -7.47 11.34 -11.98
N PHE A 88 -7.42 10.84 -10.75
CA PHE A 88 -8.02 9.56 -10.37
C PHE A 88 -8.87 9.78 -9.12
N GLU A 89 -10.16 9.44 -9.22
CA GLU A 89 -11.11 9.45 -8.09
C GLU A 89 -12.02 8.22 -8.18
N LEU A 90 -12.32 7.60 -7.03
CA LEU A 90 -13.12 6.37 -6.97
C LEU A 90 -14.63 6.63 -6.86
N PRO A 91 -15.43 5.94 -7.69
CA PRO A 91 -16.86 5.69 -7.70
C PRO A 91 -17.82 5.67 -6.50
N VAL A 92 -17.49 6.07 -5.27
CA VAL A 92 -18.27 5.58 -4.11
C VAL A 92 -19.69 6.19 -4.08
N GLY A 93 -20.72 5.35 -4.24
CA GLY A 93 -22.11 5.80 -4.29
C GLY A 93 -22.78 5.96 -2.92
N TYR A 94 -22.28 5.29 -1.87
CA TYR A 94 -22.81 5.31 -0.50
C TYR A 94 -24.19 4.67 -0.29
N GLU A 95 -24.79 4.10 -1.33
CA GLU A 95 -26.19 3.66 -1.29
C GLU A 95 -26.36 2.15 -1.31
N SER A 96 -25.30 1.37 -1.58
CA SER A 96 -25.45 -0.08 -1.73
C SER A 96 -24.23 -0.90 -1.33
N LEU A 97 -24.47 -2.19 -1.04
CA LEU A 97 -23.40 -3.20 -0.89
C LEU A 97 -22.53 -3.35 -2.14
N GLY A 98 -23.03 -2.95 -3.31
CA GLY A 98 -22.26 -2.93 -4.55
C GLY A 98 -21.01 -2.05 -4.46
N ASP A 99 -21.04 -1.00 -3.63
CA ASP A 99 -19.92 -0.09 -3.43
C ASP A 99 -18.66 -0.78 -2.91
N LEU A 100 -18.79 -1.91 -2.20
CA LEU A 100 -17.66 -2.71 -1.70
C LEU A 100 -17.01 -3.58 -2.78
N THR A 101 -17.73 -3.82 -3.88
CA THR A 101 -17.33 -4.72 -4.97
C THR A 101 -16.97 -3.99 -6.25
N LEU A 102 -17.25 -2.69 -6.33
CA LEU A 102 -16.76 -1.85 -7.40
C LEU A 102 -15.23 -2.12 -7.55
N TYR A 103 -14.75 -2.34 -8.78
CA TYR A 103 -13.35 -2.40 -9.23
C TYR A 103 -12.39 -3.49 -8.71
N SER A 104 -12.87 -4.53 -8.04
CA SER A 104 -11.94 -5.45 -7.41
C SER A 104 -11.12 -6.28 -8.43
N SER A 105 -11.67 -6.69 -9.58
CA SER A 105 -10.93 -7.52 -10.55
C SER A 105 -10.11 -6.72 -11.55
N GLU A 106 -10.70 -5.70 -12.19
CA GLU A 106 -10.13 -5.11 -13.41
C GLU A 106 -8.85 -4.32 -13.12
N LEU A 107 -8.84 -3.49 -12.07
CA LEU A 107 -7.65 -2.72 -11.70
C LEU A 107 -6.53 -3.63 -11.18
N ARG A 108 -6.89 -4.72 -10.48
CA ARG A 108 -5.91 -5.74 -10.05
C ARG A 108 -5.31 -6.45 -11.25
N ASP A 109 -6.10 -6.73 -12.29
CA ASP A 109 -5.62 -7.35 -13.52
C ASP A 109 -4.70 -6.40 -14.30
N VAL A 110 -4.99 -5.10 -14.35
CA VAL A 110 -4.05 -4.10 -14.89
C VAL A 110 -2.74 -4.10 -14.11
N ALA A 111 -2.79 -4.09 -12.77
CA ALA A 111 -1.60 -4.15 -11.93
C ALA A 111 -0.77 -5.42 -12.17
N ARG A 112 -1.43 -6.58 -12.23
CA ARG A 112 -0.80 -7.88 -12.53
C ARG A 112 -0.20 -7.91 -13.93
N ALA A 113 -0.86 -7.30 -14.92
CA ALA A 113 -0.35 -7.22 -16.27
C ALA A 113 0.91 -6.32 -16.36
N LEU A 114 0.93 -5.18 -15.65
CA LEU A 114 2.13 -4.34 -15.51
C LEU A 114 3.25 -5.09 -14.78
N TYR A 115 2.93 -5.83 -13.72
CA TYR A 115 3.90 -6.66 -13.00
C TYR A 115 4.47 -7.78 -13.88
N ALA A 116 3.63 -8.44 -14.70
CA ALA A 116 4.05 -9.46 -15.66
C ALA A 116 5.02 -8.90 -16.71
N GLU A 117 4.76 -7.70 -17.21
CA GLU A 117 5.68 -6.99 -18.12
C GLU A 117 7.01 -6.65 -17.43
N GLY A 118 6.97 -6.19 -16.18
CA GLY A 118 8.18 -5.94 -15.39
C GLY A 118 8.98 -7.23 -15.15
N LYS A 119 8.30 -8.34 -14.87
CA LYS A 119 8.93 -9.65 -14.69
C LYS A 119 9.56 -10.18 -15.98
N LEU A 120 8.89 -9.99 -17.11
CA LEU A 120 9.48 -10.32 -18.42
C LEU A 120 10.76 -9.52 -18.66
N ALA A 121 10.74 -8.21 -18.41
CA ALA A 121 11.91 -7.36 -18.53
C ALA A 121 13.05 -7.79 -17.59
N GLU A 122 12.73 -8.21 -16.36
CA GLU A 122 13.70 -8.81 -15.40
C GLU A 122 14.36 -10.06 -16.00
N LEU A 123 13.57 -11.00 -16.54
CA LEU A 123 14.09 -12.24 -17.15
C LEU A 123 14.96 -11.99 -18.39
N GLU A 124 14.74 -10.89 -19.09
CA GLU A 124 15.50 -10.46 -20.26
C GLU A 124 16.73 -9.59 -19.93
N GLY A 125 16.96 -9.29 -18.64
CA GLY A 125 18.04 -8.40 -18.22
C GLY A 125 17.81 -6.92 -18.56
N ARG A 126 16.58 -6.54 -18.94
CA ARG A 126 16.18 -5.15 -19.21
C ARG A 126 15.76 -4.45 -17.91
N THR A 127 16.74 -4.22 -17.04
CA THR A 127 16.50 -3.73 -15.67
C THR A 127 15.74 -2.40 -15.62
N ASP A 128 16.04 -1.44 -16.50
CA ASP A 128 15.34 -0.14 -16.52
C ASP A 128 13.86 -0.29 -16.89
N ASP A 129 13.54 -1.17 -17.85
CA ASP A 129 12.17 -1.46 -18.23
C ASP A 129 11.42 -2.18 -17.10
N ALA A 130 12.10 -3.07 -16.37
CA ALA A 130 11.54 -3.73 -15.20
C ALA A 130 11.20 -2.71 -14.09
N VAL A 131 12.12 -1.80 -13.79
CA VAL A 131 11.89 -0.71 -12.83
C VAL A 131 10.68 0.13 -13.27
N ALA A 132 10.61 0.54 -14.54
CA ALA A 132 9.52 1.36 -15.04
C ALA A 132 8.15 0.68 -14.89
N SER A 133 8.03 -0.59 -15.31
CA SER A 133 6.77 -1.34 -15.18
C SER A 133 6.36 -1.58 -13.72
N TYR A 134 7.32 -1.83 -12.82
CA TYR A 134 7.01 -1.95 -11.38
C TYR A 134 6.58 -0.62 -10.78
N MET A 135 7.21 0.49 -11.16
CA MET A 135 6.80 1.84 -10.75
C MET A 135 5.40 2.22 -11.24
N ASP A 136 5.00 1.77 -12.45
CA ASP A 136 3.63 1.93 -12.94
C ASP A 136 2.61 1.21 -12.03
N GLY A 137 2.95 0.01 -11.56
CA GLY A 137 2.14 -0.74 -10.58
C GLY A 137 2.02 -0.03 -9.23
N VAL A 138 3.13 0.49 -8.71
CA VAL A 138 3.15 1.30 -7.47
C VAL A 138 2.28 2.56 -7.65
N GLN A 139 2.40 3.25 -8.79
CA GLN A 139 1.58 4.43 -9.09
C GLN A 139 0.08 4.12 -9.11
N LEU A 140 -0.32 2.96 -9.67
CA LEU A 140 -1.70 2.49 -9.64
C LEU A 140 -2.19 2.26 -8.22
N GLY A 141 -1.43 1.53 -7.40
CA GLY A 141 -1.78 1.26 -6.00
C GLY A 141 -2.00 2.55 -5.22
N ARG A 142 -1.11 3.52 -5.38
CA ARG A 142 -1.21 4.84 -4.74
C ARG A 142 -2.36 5.69 -5.23
N ALA A 143 -2.76 5.54 -6.50
CA ALA A 143 -3.95 6.21 -7.00
C ALA A 143 -5.21 5.68 -6.29
N ILE A 144 -5.29 4.35 -6.11
CA ILE A 144 -6.38 3.68 -5.39
C ILE A 144 -6.39 4.09 -3.90
N LEU A 145 -5.22 4.17 -3.25
CA LEU A 145 -5.10 4.51 -1.82
C LEU A 145 -5.63 5.90 -1.44
N ARG A 146 -5.83 6.82 -2.38
CA ARG A 146 -6.22 8.21 -2.08
C ARG A 146 -7.69 8.37 -1.73
N ASP A 147 -8.53 7.45 -2.20
CA ASP A 147 -9.97 7.57 -2.04
C ASP A 147 -10.63 6.23 -1.75
N GLY A 148 -11.95 6.24 -1.57
CA GLY A 148 -12.74 5.04 -1.35
C GLY A 148 -12.91 4.66 0.13
N LEU A 149 -13.55 3.51 0.30
CA LEU A 149 -13.86 2.83 1.55
C LEU A 149 -12.66 2.01 2.05
N ALA A 150 -12.78 1.41 3.24
CA ALA A 150 -11.73 0.61 3.86
C ALA A 150 -11.25 -0.54 2.97
N VAL A 151 -12.17 -1.20 2.27
CA VAL A 151 -11.83 -2.28 1.33
C VAL A 151 -10.98 -1.78 0.16
N HIS A 152 -11.25 -0.58 -0.35
CA HIS A 152 -10.50 0.01 -1.46
C HIS A 152 -9.08 0.39 -1.02
N TYR A 153 -8.94 0.88 0.20
CA TYR A 153 -7.64 1.12 0.81
C TYR A 153 -6.83 -0.18 0.93
N LEU A 154 -7.44 -1.29 1.36
CA LEU A 154 -6.79 -2.62 1.37
C LEU A 154 -6.34 -3.06 -0.03
N VAL A 155 -7.18 -2.84 -1.04
CA VAL A 155 -6.83 -3.13 -2.44
C VAL A 155 -5.64 -2.29 -2.88
N GLY A 156 -5.66 -0.99 -2.56
CA GLY A 156 -4.59 -0.06 -2.90
C GLY A 156 -3.25 -0.48 -2.31
N LEU A 157 -3.22 -0.91 -1.04
CA LEU A 157 -2.01 -1.43 -0.40
C LEU A 157 -1.50 -2.69 -1.10
N ALA A 158 -2.40 -3.63 -1.44
CA ALA A 158 -2.01 -4.86 -2.12
C ALA A 158 -1.46 -4.61 -3.54
N VAL A 159 -2.04 -3.64 -4.26
CA VAL A 159 -1.58 -3.26 -5.61
C VAL A 159 -0.27 -2.48 -5.55
N ASP A 160 -0.09 -1.59 -4.57
CA ASP A 160 1.18 -0.89 -4.33
C ASP A 160 2.28 -1.91 -4.03
N ASP A 161 2.02 -2.84 -3.10
CA ASP A 161 2.99 -3.86 -2.70
C ASP A 161 3.35 -4.81 -3.84
N LEU A 162 2.43 -5.12 -4.76
CA LEU A 162 2.75 -5.91 -5.95
C LEU A 162 3.87 -5.25 -6.77
N GLY A 163 3.75 -3.95 -7.05
CA GLY A 163 4.81 -3.20 -7.75
C GLY A 163 6.07 -3.05 -6.90
N ALA A 164 5.91 -2.67 -5.63
CA ALA A 164 7.04 -2.43 -4.72
C ALA A 164 7.85 -3.71 -4.46
N SER A 165 7.20 -4.87 -4.40
CA SER A 165 7.86 -6.18 -4.27
C SER A 165 8.79 -6.48 -5.44
N GLY A 166 8.39 -6.11 -6.67
CA GLY A 166 9.23 -6.19 -7.85
C GLY A 166 10.48 -5.34 -7.72
N LEU A 167 10.33 -4.07 -7.30
CA LEU A 167 11.46 -3.16 -7.04
C LEU A 167 12.39 -3.71 -5.94
N ARG A 168 11.83 -4.20 -4.83
CA ARG A 168 12.58 -4.82 -3.75
C ARG A 168 13.35 -6.04 -4.27
N ARG A 169 12.77 -6.86 -5.15
CA ARG A 169 13.47 -8.03 -5.72
C ARG A 169 14.66 -7.63 -6.58
N ILE A 170 14.50 -6.67 -7.49
CA ILE A 170 15.56 -6.28 -8.44
C ILE A 170 16.56 -5.28 -7.86
N ARG A 171 16.34 -4.72 -6.66
CA ARG A 171 17.21 -3.70 -6.06
C ARG A 171 18.70 -4.07 -6.08
N ASN A 172 19.02 -5.36 -5.95
CA ASN A 172 20.38 -5.89 -5.95
C ASN A 172 21.08 -5.85 -7.32
N SER A 173 20.34 -5.84 -8.42
CA SER A 173 20.88 -5.76 -9.78
C SER A 173 21.01 -4.32 -10.29
N LEU A 174 20.51 -3.34 -9.54
CA LEU A 174 20.63 -1.93 -9.90
C LEU A 174 22.07 -1.45 -9.78
N THR A 175 22.55 -0.77 -10.81
CA THR A 175 23.78 0.02 -10.74
C THR A 175 23.59 1.22 -9.80
N CYS A 176 24.68 1.91 -9.50
CA CYS A 176 24.60 3.11 -8.67
C CYS A 176 23.74 4.22 -9.29
N ILE A 177 23.88 4.40 -10.61
CA ILE A 177 23.12 5.41 -11.36
C ILE A 177 21.63 5.07 -11.34
N GLN A 178 21.29 3.80 -11.57
CA GLN A 178 19.90 3.32 -11.52
C GLN A 178 19.32 3.42 -10.10
N SER A 179 20.10 3.08 -9.07
CA SER A 179 19.67 3.20 -7.67
C SER A 179 19.35 4.65 -7.32
N ARG A 180 20.18 5.60 -7.77
CA ARG A 180 19.95 7.04 -7.57
C ARG A 180 18.72 7.54 -8.32
N ALA A 181 18.54 7.13 -9.57
CA ALA A 181 17.39 7.50 -10.38
C ALA A 181 16.09 6.99 -9.76
N LEU A 182 16.05 5.72 -9.35
CA LEU A 182 14.90 5.11 -8.68
C LEU A 182 14.59 5.81 -7.35
N LEU A 183 15.60 6.08 -6.52
CA LEU A 183 15.41 6.78 -5.25
C LEU A 183 14.82 8.18 -5.47
N ALA A 184 15.36 8.94 -6.42
CA ALA A 184 14.83 10.26 -6.76
C ALA A 184 13.40 10.20 -7.29
N GLU A 185 13.07 9.20 -8.11
CA GLU A 185 11.71 9.00 -8.63
C GLU A 185 10.72 8.66 -7.52
N ILE A 186 11.11 7.78 -6.58
CA ILE A 186 10.35 7.48 -5.38
C ILE A 186 10.15 8.78 -4.57
N GLU A 187 11.20 9.48 -4.14
CA GLU A 187 11.05 10.70 -3.32
C GLU A 187 10.26 11.82 -4.02
N GLN A 188 10.29 11.89 -5.35
CA GLN A 188 9.53 12.89 -6.11
C GLN A 188 8.05 12.54 -6.19
N ARG A 189 7.71 11.29 -6.49
CA ARG A 189 6.33 10.87 -6.77
C ARG A 189 5.60 10.41 -5.52
N PHE A 190 6.32 9.92 -4.52
CA PHE A 190 5.78 9.17 -3.41
C PHE A 190 5.85 10.00 -2.13
N GLN A 191 4.74 10.68 -1.84
CA GLN A 191 4.48 11.13 -0.48
C GLN A 191 4.23 9.92 0.44
N PRO A 192 4.37 10.07 1.77
CA PRO A 192 3.94 9.06 2.72
C PRO A 192 2.51 8.60 2.40
N HIS A 193 2.24 7.31 2.59
CA HIS A 193 0.90 6.77 2.36
C HIS A 193 -0.14 7.57 3.14
N PRO A 194 -1.33 7.86 2.56
CA PRO A 194 -2.38 8.52 3.31
C PRO A 194 -2.79 7.67 4.51
N SER A 195 -3.10 8.31 5.62
CA SER A 195 -3.65 7.63 6.80
C SER A 195 -4.91 6.84 6.43
N PRO A 196 -5.17 5.66 7.03
CA PRO A 196 -6.43 4.94 6.80
C PRO A 196 -7.67 5.66 7.36
N GLU A 197 -7.51 6.68 8.21
CA GLU A 197 -8.62 7.35 8.92
C GLU A 197 -9.70 7.95 8.01
N PRO A 198 -9.38 8.67 6.91
CA PRO A 198 -10.41 9.20 6.02
C PRO A 198 -11.26 8.09 5.38
N HIS A 199 -10.68 6.92 5.11
CA HIS A 199 -11.41 5.77 4.56
C HIS A 199 -12.35 5.15 5.59
N LEU A 200 -11.91 5.06 6.84
CA LEU A 200 -12.75 4.61 7.95
C LEU A 200 -13.89 5.60 8.25
N GLN A 201 -13.66 6.90 8.09
CA GLN A 201 -14.71 7.92 8.21
C GLN A 201 -15.74 7.79 7.08
N ARG A 202 -15.29 7.58 5.83
CA ARG A 202 -16.20 7.29 4.70
C ARG A 202 -16.98 6.00 4.91
N GLU A 203 -16.34 4.94 5.41
CA GLU A 203 -16.99 3.69 5.79
C GLU A 203 -18.13 3.91 6.79
N ARG A 204 -17.90 4.72 7.83
CA ARG A 204 -18.95 5.06 8.81
C ARG A 204 -20.12 5.79 8.17
N ILE A 205 -19.90 6.66 7.17
CA ILE A 205 -20.99 7.30 6.44
C ILE A 205 -21.72 6.26 5.59
N TRP A 206 -20.97 5.44 4.86
CA TRP A 206 -21.50 4.36 4.03
C TRP A 206 -22.40 3.39 4.81
N GLU A 207 -21.97 2.97 6.01
CA GLU A 207 -22.76 2.08 6.89
C GLU A 207 -24.12 2.69 7.27
N ARG A 208 -24.24 4.02 7.31
CA ARG A 208 -25.47 4.75 7.70
C ARG A 208 -26.47 4.82 6.55
N HIS A 209 -26.00 4.70 5.32
CA HIS A 209 -26.81 4.84 4.11
C HIS A 209 -27.09 3.48 3.45
N ALA A 210 -26.06 2.69 3.21
CA ALA A 210 -26.10 1.47 2.40
C ALA A 210 -26.64 0.22 3.12
N LEU A 211 -26.45 0.12 4.45
CA LEU A 211 -26.89 -1.07 5.20
C LEU A 211 -28.41 -1.09 5.41
N GLU A 212 -28.97 -2.28 5.66
CA GLU A 212 -30.34 -2.39 6.17
C GLU A 212 -30.43 -1.90 7.62
N TRP A 213 -31.66 -1.69 8.12
CA TRP A 213 -31.90 -1.09 9.44
C TRP A 213 -31.20 -1.83 10.60
N GLN A 214 -31.06 -3.16 10.52
CA GLN A 214 -30.33 -3.96 11.52
C GLN A 214 -28.84 -3.63 11.49
N GLY A 215 -28.25 -3.51 10.29
CA GLY A 215 -26.85 -3.15 10.10
C GLY A 215 -26.58 -1.71 10.55
N LYS A 216 -27.47 -0.77 10.19
CA LYS A 216 -27.43 0.62 10.65
C LYS A 216 -27.45 0.68 12.18
N LEU A 217 -28.40 0.00 12.81
CA LEU A 217 -28.52 -0.04 14.27
C LEU A 217 -27.27 -0.63 14.91
N GLY A 218 -26.75 -1.76 14.39
CA GLY A 218 -25.51 -2.36 14.88
C GLY A 218 -24.33 -1.38 14.83
N ALA A 219 -24.16 -0.66 13.72
CA ALA A 219 -23.14 0.37 13.60
C ALA A 219 -23.35 1.56 14.57
N ILE A 220 -24.61 1.95 14.89
CA ILE A 220 -24.86 3.02 15.87
C ILE A 220 -24.51 2.55 17.28
N LEU A 221 -24.86 1.31 17.62
CA LEU A 221 -24.57 0.75 18.94
C LEU A 221 -23.06 0.61 19.17
N ARG A 222 -22.28 0.24 18.14
CA ARG A 222 -20.81 0.24 18.22
C ARG A 222 -20.25 1.64 18.50
N ASP A 223 -20.69 2.65 17.75
CA ASP A 223 -20.29 4.05 17.98
C ASP A 223 -20.66 4.52 19.40
N PHE A 224 -21.85 4.14 19.89
CA PHE A 224 -22.30 4.47 21.24
C PHE A 224 -21.43 3.82 22.32
N ALA A 225 -21.04 2.56 22.10
CA ALA A 225 -20.17 1.81 23.00
C ALA A 225 -18.70 2.26 22.94
N GLY A 226 -18.34 3.16 22.01
CA GLY A 226 -16.95 3.55 21.76
C GLY A 226 -16.11 2.40 21.19
N GLU A 227 -16.77 1.42 20.57
CA GLU A 227 -16.09 0.30 19.93
C GLU A 227 -15.49 0.75 18.60
N GLU A 228 -14.17 0.67 18.48
CA GLU A 228 -13.51 0.86 17.20
C GLU A 228 -13.75 -0.35 16.29
N PRO A 229 -13.96 -0.15 14.98
CA PRO A 229 -14.09 -1.26 14.04
C PRO A 229 -12.83 -2.14 14.11
N PHE A 230 -13.00 -3.46 14.24
CA PHE A 230 -11.88 -4.43 14.17
C PHE A 230 -11.00 -4.23 12.93
N VAL A 231 -11.61 -3.78 11.83
CA VAL A 231 -10.93 -3.46 10.56
C VAL A 231 -9.91 -2.34 10.74
N ARG A 232 -10.12 -1.37 11.64
CA ARG A 232 -9.21 -0.24 11.87
C ARG A 232 -7.81 -0.69 12.28
N GLU A 233 -7.71 -1.57 13.28
CA GLU A 233 -6.41 -2.05 13.75
C GLU A 233 -5.65 -2.78 12.63
N SER A 234 -6.35 -3.64 11.89
CA SER A 234 -5.80 -4.34 10.73
C SER A 234 -5.29 -3.37 9.64
N LEU A 235 -6.07 -2.33 9.33
CA LEU A 235 -5.67 -1.30 8.35
C LEU A 235 -4.43 -0.52 8.79
N VAL A 236 -4.38 -0.12 10.06
CA VAL A 236 -3.24 0.62 10.62
C VAL A 236 -1.98 -0.23 10.54
N LYS A 237 -2.06 -1.52 10.91
CA LYS A 237 -0.91 -2.44 10.81
C LYS A 237 -0.43 -2.62 9.37
N LEU A 238 -1.35 -2.86 8.44
CA LEU A 238 -1.01 -3.01 7.02
C LEU A 238 -0.39 -1.73 6.44
N HIS A 239 -0.91 -0.57 6.83
CA HIS A 239 -0.33 0.73 6.47
C HIS A 239 1.09 0.91 7.01
N GLN A 240 1.32 0.63 8.30
CA GLN A 240 2.65 0.72 8.91
C GLN A 240 3.64 -0.22 8.24
N ARG A 241 3.19 -1.45 7.91
CA ARG A 241 4.01 -2.44 7.23
C ARG A 241 4.42 -1.97 5.84
N ASP A 242 3.48 -1.45 5.06
CA ASP A 242 3.72 -0.92 3.73
C ASP A 242 4.73 0.26 3.77
N GLN A 243 4.53 1.20 4.70
CA GLN A 243 5.46 2.28 4.97
C GLN A 243 6.86 1.78 5.38
N ALA A 244 6.93 0.74 6.23
CA ALA A 244 8.21 0.17 6.66
C ALA A 244 8.98 -0.41 5.47
N TRP A 245 8.31 -1.13 4.57
CA TRP A 245 8.94 -1.66 3.37
C TRP A 245 9.45 -0.58 2.43
N LEU A 246 8.68 0.50 2.23
CA LEU A 246 9.11 1.64 1.44
C LEU A 246 10.34 2.32 2.07
N ASN A 247 10.31 2.55 3.37
CA ASN A 247 11.40 3.21 4.10
C ASN A 247 12.68 2.37 4.06
N LEU A 248 12.56 1.04 4.19
CA LEU A 248 13.67 0.09 4.01
C LEU A 248 14.25 0.18 2.60
N LEU A 249 13.41 0.18 1.56
CA LEU A 249 13.86 0.26 0.17
C LEU A 249 14.60 1.57 -0.10
N CYS A 250 14.02 2.71 0.29
CA CYS A 250 14.62 4.02 0.10
C CYS A 250 15.96 4.14 0.84
N THR A 251 16.00 3.70 2.10
CA THR A 251 17.23 3.73 2.91
C THR A 251 18.30 2.82 2.32
N GLU A 252 17.95 1.63 1.83
CA GLU A 252 18.91 0.74 1.17
C GLU A 252 19.46 1.35 -0.14
N LEU A 253 18.61 1.96 -0.96
CA LEU A 253 19.05 2.66 -2.17
C LEU A 253 19.96 3.85 -1.84
N ALA A 254 19.65 4.60 -0.80
CA ALA A 254 20.47 5.72 -0.31
C ALA A 254 21.83 5.23 0.20
N LEU A 255 21.87 4.15 0.99
CA LEU A 255 23.11 3.52 1.47
C LEU A 255 24.01 3.09 0.31
N ARG A 256 23.44 2.52 -0.75
CA ARG A 256 24.18 2.14 -1.96
C ARG A 256 24.75 3.36 -2.66
N CYS A 257 23.95 4.40 -2.86
CA CYS A 257 24.41 5.65 -3.47
C CYS A 257 25.57 6.27 -2.69
N PHE A 258 25.44 6.34 -1.36
CA PHE A 258 26.50 6.80 -0.48
C PHE A 258 27.78 5.98 -0.63
N GLN A 259 27.64 4.65 -0.64
CA GLN A 259 28.77 3.74 -0.77
C GLN A 259 29.50 3.87 -2.10
N CYS A 260 28.79 4.10 -3.21
CA CYS A 260 29.43 4.34 -4.50
C CYS A 260 30.25 5.63 -4.50
N ASP A 261 29.71 6.70 -3.92
CA ASP A 261 30.32 8.03 -3.97
C ASP A 261 31.54 8.12 -3.05
N HIS A 262 31.45 7.49 -1.87
CA HIS A 262 32.44 7.62 -0.81
C HIS A 262 33.37 6.40 -0.68
N GLY A 263 33.05 5.27 -1.33
CA GLY A 263 33.79 4.02 -1.19
C GLY A 263 33.66 3.36 0.20
N ARG A 264 32.77 3.86 1.07
CA ARG A 264 32.51 3.35 2.42
C ARG A 264 31.02 3.42 2.74
N LEU A 265 30.57 2.64 3.72
CA LEU A 265 29.24 2.82 4.31
C LEU A 265 29.22 4.02 5.26
N PRO A 266 28.06 4.67 5.48
CA PRO A 266 27.93 5.69 6.51
C PRO A 266 28.00 5.03 7.89
N ASN A 267 28.47 5.79 8.90
CA ASN A 267 28.51 5.30 10.28
C ASN A 267 27.11 5.33 10.91
N THR A 268 26.28 6.28 10.48
CA THR A 268 24.90 6.48 10.96
C THR A 268 23.97 6.79 9.79
N LEU A 269 22.66 6.51 9.93
CA LEU A 269 21.69 6.82 8.87
C LEU A 269 21.53 8.33 8.63
N THR A 270 21.79 9.16 9.63
CA THR A 270 21.73 10.63 9.51
C THR A 270 22.71 11.18 8.46
N GLU A 271 23.83 10.49 8.18
CA GLU A 271 24.77 10.87 7.10
C GLU A 271 24.14 10.78 5.69
N LEU A 272 22.99 10.12 5.53
CA LEU A 272 22.27 10.05 4.25
C LEU A 272 21.50 11.34 3.95
N THR A 273 21.31 12.22 4.93
CA THR A 273 20.53 13.45 4.82
C THR A 273 21.43 14.68 4.77
N PRO A 274 21.07 15.74 4.01
CA PRO A 274 19.94 15.83 3.09
C PRO A 274 20.27 15.36 1.66
N GLU A 275 21.49 14.86 1.40
CA GLU A 275 22.00 14.66 0.04
C GLU A 275 21.34 13.48 -0.69
N TYR A 276 21.11 12.36 0.00
CA TYR A 276 20.51 11.16 -0.59
C TYR A 276 19.04 10.98 -0.20
N LEU A 277 18.67 11.42 1.00
CA LEU A 277 17.30 11.43 1.51
C LEU A 277 16.95 12.84 1.98
N ARG A 278 15.73 13.30 1.68
CA ARG A 278 15.24 14.62 2.13
C ARG A 278 15.17 14.74 3.65
N THR A 279 14.76 13.67 4.31
CA THR A 279 14.61 13.57 5.77
C THR A 279 15.00 12.18 6.22
N GLU A 280 15.37 12.02 7.49
CA GLU A 280 15.61 10.70 8.05
C GLU A 280 14.28 9.92 8.09
N LEU A 281 14.31 8.66 7.64
CA LEU A 281 13.12 7.81 7.57
C LEU A 281 13.00 6.98 8.85
N GLU A 282 11.87 7.13 9.53
CA GLU A 282 11.56 6.40 10.76
C GLU A 282 10.97 5.02 10.46
N ASP A 283 11.13 4.12 11.41
CA ASP A 283 10.42 2.86 11.50
C ASP A 283 8.99 3.10 12.02
N PRO A 284 7.94 2.85 11.19
CA PRO A 284 6.55 3.12 11.57
C PRO A 284 6.05 2.34 12.79
N PHE A 285 6.73 1.27 13.18
CA PHE A 285 6.38 0.43 14.31
C PHE A 285 6.99 0.94 15.63
N SER A 286 8.26 1.34 15.62
CA SER A 286 8.96 1.81 16.82
C SER A 286 8.93 3.33 17.01
N GLY A 287 8.62 4.10 15.96
CA GLY A 287 8.66 5.57 15.98
C GLY A 287 10.08 6.14 16.14
N ARG A 288 11.09 5.35 15.76
CA ARG A 288 12.53 5.69 15.84
C ARG A 288 13.19 5.43 14.49
N SER A 289 14.45 5.79 14.31
CA SER A 289 15.21 5.42 13.11
C SER A 289 15.22 3.90 12.89
N LEU A 290 15.23 3.47 11.62
CA LEU A 290 15.42 2.06 11.24
C LEU A 290 16.70 1.49 11.87
N VAL A 291 16.70 0.20 12.19
CA VAL A 291 17.87 -0.44 12.79
C VAL A 291 18.91 -0.69 11.70
N TYR A 292 20.03 0.02 11.81
CA TYR A 292 21.15 -0.07 10.88
C TYR A 292 22.43 -0.52 11.58
N ARG A 293 23.08 -1.55 11.03
CA ARG A 293 24.33 -2.12 11.57
C ARG A 293 25.35 -2.34 10.45
N PRO A 294 26.29 -1.40 10.22
CA PRO A 294 27.36 -1.61 9.24
C PRO A 294 28.36 -2.66 9.71
N ARG A 295 28.87 -3.45 8.76
CA ARG A 295 29.90 -4.48 8.94
C ARG A 295 30.82 -4.53 7.72
N GLY A 296 31.89 -3.73 7.75
CA GLY A 296 32.83 -3.62 6.62
C GLY A 296 32.13 -3.00 5.41
N THR A 297 32.01 -3.76 4.32
CA THR A 297 31.30 -3.36 3.10
C THR A 297 29.84 -3.80 3.05
N GLN A 298 29.38 -4.55 4.05
CA GLN A 298 28.00 -5.02 4.19
C GLN A 298 27.29 -4.31 5.33
N PHE A 299 25.97 -4.41 5.38
CA PHE A 299 25.17 -3.91 6.50
C PHE A 299 23.95 -4.78 6.75
N GLN A 300 23.40 -4.66 7.94
CA GLN A 300 22.02 -5.05 8.23
C GLN A 300 21.17 -3.80 8.33
N LEU A 301 19.98 -3.86 7.73
CA LEU A 301 18.97 -2.82 7.79
C LEU A 301 17.61 -3.50 7.97
N TYR A 302 16.88 -3.13 9.02
CA TYR A 302 15.57 -3.72 9.32
C TYR A 302 14.68 -2.80 10.16
N SER A 303 13.38 -3.10 10.13
CA SER A 303 12.34 -2.55 11.02
C SER A 303 11.93 -3.63 12.04
N VAL A 304 11.52 -3.23 13.25
CA VAL A 304 11.12 -4.18 14.31
C VAL A 304 9.81 -4.92 14.01
N GLY A 305 9.09 -4.50 12.98
CA GLY A 305 7.90 -5.21 12.50
C GLY A 305 6.69 -5.20 13.45
N ASP A 306 5.69 -5.99 13.06
CA ASP A 306 4.33 -5.96 13.59
C ASP A 306 4.22 -6.35 15.08
N ASP A 307 5.16 -7.15 15.61
CA ASP A 307 5.16 -7.60 17.00
C ASP A 307 5.88 -6.64 17.96
N LEU A 308 6.48 -5.57 17.42
CA LEU A 308 7.20 -4.52 18.13
C LEU A 308 8.44 -5.02 18.90
N ARG A 309 8.98 -6.17 18.53
CA ARG A 309 10.15 -6.77 19.18
C ARG A 309 11.34 -6.78 18.23
N ASP A 310 12.48 -6.27 18.69
CA ASP A 310 13.73 -6.40 17.94
C ASP A 310 14.25 -7.85 18.07
N ASP A 311 14.09 -8.63 17.00
CA ASP A 311 14.58 -10.01 16.90
C ASP A 311 16.01 -10.11 16.34
N GLY A 312 16.69 -8.96 16.21
CA GLY A 312 18.08 -8.86 15.81
C GLY A 312 18.31 -8.97 14.30
N GLY A 313 17.31 -8.60 13.49
CA GLY A 313 17.27 -8.77 12.05
C GLY A 313 16.85 -10.17 11.63
N LYS A 314 15.87 -10.78 12.31
CA LYS A 314 15.36 -12.12 11.99
C LYS A 314 13.89 -12.06 11.60
N THR A 315 13.58 -12.58 10.42
CA THR A 315 12.20 -12.71 9.94
C THR A 315 11.50 -13.87 10.65
N GLY A 316 10.21 -13.71 10.98
CA GLY A 316 9.38 -14.78 11.53
C GLY A 316 8.86 -15.77 10.49
N LYS A 317 8.13 -16.79 10.96
CA LYS A 317 7.47 -17.79 10.09
C LYS A 317 6.23 -17.20 9.44
N TYR A 318 5.45 -16.45 10.22
CA TYR A 318 4.28 -15.75 9.73
C TYR A 318 4.62 -14.30 9.46
N TRP A 319 3.83 -13.66 8.59
CA TRP A 319 4.11 -12.30 8.14
C TRP A 319 4.08 -11.28 9.28
N PHE A 320 3.34 -11.53 10.36
CA PHE A 320 3.22 -10.65 11.54
C PHE A 320 4.24 -10.96 12.66
N GLU A 321 5.23 -11.83 12.41
CA GLU A 321 6.26 -12.20 13.38
C GLU A 321 7.64 -11.73 12.91
N GLY A 322 8.45 -11.27 13.86
CA GLY A 322 9.84 -10.89 13.64
C GLY A 322 10.05 -9.62 12.83
N ASP A 323 11.33 -9.34 12.57
CA ASP A 323 11.76 -8.11 11.92
C ASP A 323 11.48 -8.11 10.40
N LEU A 324 11.24 -6.91 9.86
CA LEU A 324 11.12 -6.69 8.42
C LEU A 324 12.48 -6.34 7.84
N MET A 325 12.97 -7.17 6.91
CA MET A 325 14.23 -6.95 6.22
C MET A 325 14.12 -7.35 4.75
N LEU A 326 14.81 -6.62 3.87
CA LEU A 326 14.80 -6.89 2.43
C LEU A 326 15.60 -8.16 2.05
N GLY A 327 16.31 -8.77 3.00
CA GLY A 327 17.29 -9.83 2.77
C GLY A 327 18.70 -9.26 2.49
N PRO A 328 19.78 -10.01 2.76
CA PRO A 328 21.14 -9.54 2.49
C PRO A 328 21.39 -9.37 0.97
N PRO A 329 22.32 -8.49 0.56
CA PRO A 329 22.78 -8.46 -0.83
C PRO A 329 23.34 -9.84 -1.23
N PRO A 330 23.19 -10.28 -2.50
CA PRO A 330 23.80 -11.53 -2.94
C PRO A 330 25.30 -11.50 -2.65
N SER A 331 25.83 -12.60 -2.12
CA SER A 331 27.28 -12.76 -1.94
C SER A 331 27.98 -12.46 -3.26
N PRO A 332 29.10 -11.70 -3.27
CA PRO A 332 29.88 -11.52 -4.49
C PRO A 332 30.22 -12.92 -5.03
N ALA A 333 29.86 -13.17 -6.30
CA ALA A 333 30.20 -14.43 -6.95
C ALA A 333 31.69 -14.68 -6.74
N ARG A 334 32.06 -15.87 -6.23
CA ARG A 334 33.47 -16.29 -6.29
C ARG A 334 33.86 -16.23 -7.76
N GLN A 335 34.84 -15.39 -8.08
CA GLN A 335 35.48 -15.45 -9.38
C GLN A 335 35.94 -16.92 -9.55
N PRO A 336 35.60 -17.59 -10.66
CA PRO A 336 36.13 -18.92 -10.91
C PRO A 336 37.65 -18.81 -11.04
N ASP A 337 38.35 -19.66 -10.28
CA ASP A 337 39.80 -19.84 -10.34
C ASP A 337 40.28 -20.29 -11.73
#